data_AF-A0A7J3U5W9-F1
#
_entry.id   AF-A0A7J3U5W9-F1
#
_cell.length_a   1.000
_cell.length_b   1.000
_cell.length_c   1.000
_cell.angle_alpha   90.00
_cell.angle_beta   90.00
_cell.angle_gamma   90.00
#
_symmetry.space_group_name_H-M   'P 1'
#
loop_
_entity.id
_entity.type
_entity.pdbx_description
1 polymer ?
#
loop_
_entity_poly.entity_id
_entity_poly.type
_entity_poly.pdbx_seq_one_letter_code
_entity_poly.pdbx_strand_id
1 'polypeptide(L)'
;GVHRERQPDDPDWWYVRTAAVLRKVYMRGPIGIEHLRSLFGGKRDRRVKPYRARKGSGSIIRKALQQLEEAGFVETIKGRGRVVTSKGRSFVDNTAHELIKG
;
A
#
# COMPACT_ATOMS: atom_id res chain seq x y z
N GLY A 1 3.18 8.58 7.95
CA GLY A 1 1.74 8.87 7.68
C GLY A 1 1.18 9.68 8.84
N VAL A 2 -0.02 10.27 8.76
CA VAL A 2 -0.53 11.24 9.78
C VAL A 2 -0.66 10.65 11.20
N HIS A 3 -0.61 9.32 11.35
CA HIS A 3 -0.58 8.62 12.64
C HIS A 3 0.85 8.45 13.21
N ARG A 4 1.90 8.68 12.42
CA ARG A 4 3.30 8.68 12.86
C ARG A 4 3.80 10.11 12.90
N GLU A 5 4.46 10.47 13.99
CA GLU A 5 4.97 11.83 14.23
C GLU A 5 6.37 12.03 13.64
N ARG A 6 7.14 10.94 13.48
CA ARG A 6 8.46 10.95 12.86
C ARG A 6 8.40 10.57 11.37
N GLN A 7 9.34 11.11 10.61
CA GLN A 7 9.59 10.69 9.24
C GLN A 7 10.13 9.24 9.23
N PRO A 8 10.02 8.51 8.11
CA PRO A 8 10.69 7.22 7.99
C PRO A 8 12.21 7.41 8.06
N ASP A 9 12.88 6.67 8.94
CA ASP A 9 14.33 6.75 9.13
C ASP A 9 15.11 6.00 8.04
N ASP A 10 14.47 5.02 7.40
CA ASP A 10 15.03 4.19 6.34
C ASP A 10 14.94 4.93 4.98
N PRO A 11 16.05 5.13 4.24
CA PRO A 11 16.03 5.75 2.91
C PRO A 11 15.18 4.95 1.90
N ASP A 12 15.07 3.63 2.05
CA ASP A 12 14.33 2.75 1.16
C ASP A 12 12.86 2.57 1.55
N TRP A 13 12.37 3.41 2.48
CA TRP A 13 10.98 3.35 2.96
C TRP A 13 9.96 3.42 1.83
N TRP A 14 10.28 4.09 0.71
CA TRP A 14 9.40 4.18 -0.45
C TRP A 14 9.19 2.82 -1.11
N TYR A 15 10.25 2.03 -1.28
CA TYR A 15 10.18 0.69 -1.84
C TYR A 15 9.39 -0.23 -0.92
N VAL A 16 9.66 -0.19 0.39
CA VAL A 16 8.91 -0.95 1.40
C VAL A 16 7.42 -0.57 1.37
N ARG A 17 7.12 0.73 1.26
CA ARG A 17 5.74 1.22 1.19
C ARG A 17 5.04 0.72 -0.07
N THR A 18 5.71 0.78 -1.21
CA THR A 18 5.17 0.36 -2.52
C THR A 18 4.96 -1.15 -2.58
N ALA A 19 5.91 -1.95 -2.08
CA ALA A 19 5.76 -3.39 -1.92
C ALA A 19 4.57 -3.75 -0.99
N ALA A 20 4.42 -3.03 0.12
CA ALA A 20 3.28 -3.22 1.03
C ALA A 20 1.94 -2.86 0.36
N VAL A 21 1.90 -1.82 -0.50
CA VAL A 21 0.70 -1.47 -1.29
C VAL A 21 0.38 -2.60 -2.27
N LEU A 22 1.35 -3.05 -3.06
CA LEU A 22 1.18 -4.15 -4.01
C LEU A 22 0.63 -5.40 -3.33
N ARG A 23 1.22 -5.81 -2.20
CA ARG A 23 0.75 -6.95 -1.41
C ARG A 23 -0.69 -6.79 -0.92
N LYS A 24 -1.11 -5.59 -0.52
CA LYS A 24 -2.49 -5.35 -0.07
C LYS A 24 -3.48 -5.41 -1.23
N VAL A 25 -3.12 -4.91 -2.41
CA VAL A 25 -3.93 -5.04 -3.63
C VAL A 25 -4.02 -6.51 -4.05
N TYR A 26 -2.92 -7.26 -3.92
CA TYR A 26 -2.91 -8.70 -4.20
C TYR A 26 -3.90 -9.49 -3.33
N MET A 27 -3.84 -9.29 -2.01
CA MET A 27 -4.66 -10.05 -1.05
C MET A 27 -6.14 -9.62 -1.00
N ARG A 28 -6.45 -8.36 -1.33
CA ARG A 28 -7.79 -7.78 -1.12
C ARG A 28 -8.40 -7.17 -2.38
N GLY A 29 -7.84 -7.45 -3.56
CA GLY A 29 -8.31 -6.93 -4.82
C GLY A 29 -9.71 -7.47 -5.18
N PRO A 30 -10.56 -6.68 -5.84
CA PRO A 30 -10.38 -5.28 -6.26
C PRO A 30 -10.52 -4.27 -5.11
N ILE A 31 -9.58 -3.31 -5.01
CA ILE A 31 -9.55 -2.32 -3.92
C ILE A 31 -9.32 -0.88 -4.40
N GLY A 32 -10.01 0.07 -3.75
CA GLY A 32 -9.88 1.50 -4.00
C GLY A 32 -8.88 2.21 -3.08
N ILE A 33 -8.49 3.43 -3.46
CA ILE A 33 -7.57 4.28 -2.67
C ILE A 33 -8.10 4.50 -1.26
N GLU A 34 -9.40 4.73 -1.11
CA GLU A 34 -9.98 5.06 0.21
C GLU A 34 -9.89 3.90 1.20
N HIS A 35 -10.07 2.68 0.71
CA HIS A 35 -9.93 1.48 1.54
C HIS A 35 -8.44 1.27 1.88
N LEU A 36 -7.52 1.43 0.92
CA LEU A 36 -6.08 1.38 1.18
C LEU A 36 -5.65 2.43 2.21
N ARG A 37 -6.21 3.65 2.16
CA ARG A 37 -5.95 4.70 3.15
C ARG A 37 -6.40 4.28 4.55
N SER A 38 -7.52 3.59 4.69
CA SER A 38 -7.93 3.04 5.99
C SER A 38 -6.97 1.96 6.48
N LEU A 39 -6.45 1.10 5.59
CA LEU A 39 -5.50 0.04 5.95
C LEU A 39 -4.11 0.55 6.35
N PHE A 40 -3.66 1.64 5.74
CA PHE A 40 -2.42 2.33 6.11
C PHE A 40 -2.64 3.49 7.10
N GLY A 41 -3.86 3.58 7.64
CA GLY A 41 -4.22 4.46 8.74
C GLY A 41 -3.84 3.85 10.09
N GLY A 42 -4.06 4.61 11.15
CA GLY A 42 -3.75 4.16 12.51
C GLY A 42 -4.36 5.07 13.56
N LYS A 43 -4.25 4.66 14.83
CA LYS A 43 -4.59 5.53 15.96
C LYS A 43 -3.63 6.72 15.94
N ARG A 44 -4.18 7.93 15.94
CA ARG A 44 -3.40 9.16 16.01
C ARG A 44 -3.52 9.75 17.41
N ASP A 45 -2.37 10.09 17.99
CA ASP A 45 -2.32 10.87 19.22
C ASP A 45 -2.87 12.28 18.99
N ARG A 46 -3.76 12.70 19.89
CA ARG A 46 -4.38 14.03 19.86
C ARG A 46 -4.08 14.80 21.14
N ARG A 47 -2.96 14.48 21.80
CA ARG A 47 -2.49 15.05 23.05
C ARG A 47 -3.55 14.88 24.13
N VAL A 48 -4.17 15.98 24.54
CA VAL A 48 -5.17 16.03 25.61
C VAL A 48 -6.50 15.36 25.22
N LYS A 49 -6.75 15.12 23.92
CA LYS A 49 -8.00 14.50 23.44
C LYS A 49 -7.83 12.98 23.21
N PRO A 50 -8.90 12.17 23.40
CA PRO A 50 -8.84 10.73 23.16
C PRO A 50 -8.36 10.35 21.76
N TYR A 51 -7.63 9.23 21.68
CA TYR A 51 -7.16 8.66 20.42
C TYR A 51 -8.32 8.41 19.45
N ARG A 52 -8.13 8.83 18.20
CA ARG A 52 -9.04 8.47 17.10
C ARG A 52 -8.25 7.88 15.94
N ALA A 53 -8.84 6.90 15.28
CA ALA A 53 -8.29 6.38 14.05
C ALA A 53 -8.29 7.48 12.96
N ARG A 54 -7.16 7.63 12.27
CA ARG A 54 -7.04 8.53 11.11
C ARG A 54 -6.51 7.73 9.93
N LYS A 55 -7.07 8.02 8.77
CA LYS A 55 -6.67 7.40 7.51
C LYS A 55 -5.23 7.81 7.15
N GLY A 56 -4.56 6.92 6.43
CA GLY A 56 -3.24 7.15 5.85
C GLY A 56 -3.23 8.25 4.80
N SER A 57 -2.02 8.66 4.42
CA SER A 57 -1.82 9.67 3.38
C SER A 57 -2.33 9.17 2.03
N GLY A 58 -3.27 9.89 1.44
CA GLY A 58 -3.80 9.57 0.12
C GLY A 58 -2.78 9.79 -1.00
N SER A 59 -1.93 10.81 -0.88
CA SER A 59 -0.93 11.16 -1.90
C SER A 59 0.14 10.08 -2.06
N ILE A 60 0.61 9.50 -0.95
CA ILE A 60 1.59 8.40 -0.97
C ILE A 60 1.01 7.18 -1.67
N ILE A 61 -0.20 6.77 -1.28
CA ILE A 61 -0.86 5.59 -1.85
C ILE A 61 -1.15 5.80 -3.33
N ARG A 62 -1.63 6.99 -3.72
CA ARG A 62 -1.93 7.31 -5.13
C ARG A 62 -0.67 7.26 -6.00
N LYS A 63 0.43 7.88 -5.55
CA LYS A 63 1.71 7.85 -6.27
C LYS A 63 2.28 6.44 -6.39
N ALA A 64 2.24 5.65 -5.32
CA ALA A 64 2.70 4.26 -5.36
C ALA A 64 1.88 3.41 -6.35
N LEU A 65 0.55 3.61 -6.37
CA LEU A 65 -0.31 2.90 -7.32
C LEU A 65 -0.07 3.32 -8.77
N GLN A 66 0.17 4.61 -9.03
CA GLN A 66 0.52 5.11 -10.36
C GLN A 66 1.83 4.48 -10.85
N GLN A 67 2.86 4.43 -10.01
CA GLN A 67 4.14 3.79 -10.37
C GLN A 67 4.00 2.27 -10.58
N LEU A 68 3.16 1.59 -9.78
CA LEU A 68 2.88 0.16 -9.97
C LEU A 68 2.06 -0.11 -11.25
N GLU A 69 1.24 0.84 -11.67
CA GLU A 69 0.47 0.80 -12.92
C GLU A 69 1.41 1.04 -14.12
N GLU A 70 2.31 2.02 -14.03
CA GLU A 70 3.38 2.26 -15.02
C GLU A 70 4.33 1.05 -15.17
N ALA A 71 4.65 0.37 -14.07
CA ALA A 71 5.45 -0.86 -14.09
C ALA A 71 4.69 -2.10 -14.63
N GLY A 72 3.37 -1.98 -14.81
CA GLY A 72 2.48 -3.04 -15.30
C GLY A 72 2.17 -4.12 -14.27
N PHE A 73 2.29 -3.83 -12.97
CA PHE A 73 1.98 -4.75 -11.88
C PHE A 73 0.54 -4.63 -11.38
N VAL A 74 -0.09 -3.47 -11.55
CA VAL A 74 -1.45 -3.18 -11.13
C VAL A 74 -2.22 -2.61 -12.31
N GLU A 75 -3.49 -2.99 -12.45
CA GLU A 75 -4.41 -2.44 -13.44
C GLU A 75 -5.62 -1.82 -12.77
N THR A 76 -6.13 -0.75 -13.38
CA THR A 76 -7.36 -0.09 -12.95
C THR A 76 -8.56 -0.72 -13.66
N ILE A 77 -9.48 -1.30 -12.88
CA ILE A 77 -10.78 -1.77 -13.37
C ILE A 77 -11.80 -0.66 -13.16
N LYS A 78 -12.35 -0.16 -14.28
CA LYS A 78 -13.36 0.92 -14.29
C LYS A 78 -14.51 0.59 -13.33
N GLY A 79 -14.77 1.47 -12.37
CA GLY A 79 -15.85 1.33 -11.39
C GLY A 79 -15.61 0.32 -10.25
N ARG A 80 -14.56 -0.52 -10.30
CA ARG A 80 -14.28 -1.54 -9.26
C ARG A 80 -13.01 -1.29 -8.46
N GLY A 81 -12.12 -0.42 -8.94
CA GLY A 81 -10.89 -0.06 -8.25
C GLY A 81 -9.68 -0.62 -8.97
N ARG A 82 -8.74 -1.24 -8.23
CA ARG A 82 -7.48 -1.74 -8.78
C ARG A 82 -7.26 -3.20 -8.43
N VAL A 83 -6.69 -3.94 -9.37
CA VAL A 83 -6.36 -5.37 -9.27
C VAL A 83 -4.92 -5.59 -9.70
N VAL A 84 -4.30 -6.64 -9.18
CA VAL A 84 -2.94 -7.03 -9.59
C VAL A 84 -3.00 -7.75 -10.93
N THR A 85 -2.13 -7.37 -11.86
CA THR A 85 -2.02 -8.02 -13.17
C THR A 85 -1.39 -9.41 -13.05
N SER A 86 -1.49 -10.24 -14.10
CA SER A 86 -0.81 -11.56 -14.12
C SER A 86 0.70 -11.43 -13.90
N LYS A 87 1.33 -10.35 -14.42
CA LYS A 87 2.75 -10.03 -14.20
C LYS A 87 3.03 -9.69 -12.74
N GLY A 88 2.20 -8.85 -12.11
CA GLY A 88 2.34 -8.49 -10.70
C GLY A 88 2.14 -9.68 -9.76
N ARG A 89 1.22 -10.58 -10.11
CA ARG A 89 0.96 -11.80 -9.36
C ARG A 89 2.17 -12.74 -9.41
N SER A 90 2.67 -13.02 -10.61
CA SER A 90 3.86 -13.85 -10.81
C SER A 90 5.07 -13.29 -10.07
N PHE A 91 5.28 -11.98 -10.09
CA PHE A 91 6.37 -11.34 -9.35
C PHE A 91 6.28 -11.57 -7.84
N VAL A 92 5.09 -11.35 -7.25
CA VAL A 92 4.88 -11.55 -5.81
C VAL A 92 5.03 -13.02 -5.42
N ASP A 93 4.46 -13.94 -6.23
CA ASP A 93 4.51 -15.37 -5.96
C ASP A 93 5.94 -15.92 -6.08
N ASN A 94 6.72 -15.48 -7.08
CA ASN A 94 8.14 -15.86 -7.21
C ASN A 94 8.98 -15.34 -6.05
N THR A 95 8.81 -14.07 -5.67
CA THR A 95 9.52 -13.48 -4.53
C THR A 95 9.19 -14.23 -3.23
N ALA A 96 7.92 -14.61 -3.04
CA ALA A 96 7.51 -15.38 -1.87
C ALA A 96 8.16 -16.78 -1.86
N HIS A 97 8.28 -17.42 -3.02
CA HIS A 97 8.93 -18.73 -3.15
C HIS A 97 10.43 -18.68 -2.85
N GLU A 98 11.13 -17.64 -3.31
CA GLU A 98 12.54 -17.41 -2.99
C GLU A 98 12.76 -17.26 -1.47
N LEU A 99 11.88 -16.49 -0.79
CA LEU A 99 11.95 -16.30 0.67
C LEU A 99 11.65 -17.56 1.49
N ILE A 100 10.89 -18.51 0.95
CA ILE A 100 10.60 -19.79 1.63
C ILE A 100 11.76 -20.79 1.46
N LYS A 101 12.51 -20.67 0.36
CA LYS A 101 13.64 -21.55 0.05
C LYS A 101 14.95 -21.14 0.74
N GLY A 102 15.09 -19.87 1.11
CA GLY A 102 16.21 -19.34 1.91
C GLY A 102 15.95 -19.47 3.40
#